data_AF-A0A4U1MHD2-F1
#
_entry.id   AF-A0A4U1MHD2-F1
#
_cell.length_a   1.000
_cell.length_b   1.000
_cell.length_c   1.000
_cell.angle_alpha   90.00
_cell.angle_beta   90.00
_cell.angle_gamma   90.00
#
_symmetry.space_group_name_H-M   'P 1'
#
loop_
_entity.id
_entity.type
_entity.pdbx_description
1 polymer ?
#
loop_
_entity_poly.entity_id
_entity_poly.type
_entity_poly.pdbx_seq_one_letter_code
_entity_poly.pdbx_strand_id
1 'polypeptide(L)'
;MKKNPLIPFAWTAVIGLILIIGVSFWALQQGGEESAEGHGEKQEQAEAAAPEEIYAQNCASCHGGDLGGQVGPALTAVGGKYSKDEILGIIKNGKGSGMPAGLIEGEQAEAVAKWLSEKK
;
A
#
# COMPACT_ATOMS: atom_id res chain seq x y z
N MET A 1 44.55 -30.54 -30.41
CA MET A 1 43.38 -30.15 -29.58
C MET A 1 43.86 -29.75 -28.19
N LYS A 2 43.94 -28.46 -27.86
CA LYS A 2 44.21 -27.95 -26.50
C LYS A 2 42.90 -27.34 -25.99
N LYS A 3 42.15 -28.09 -25.18
CA LYS A 3 40.95 -27.57 -24.52
C LYS A 3 41.41 -26.95 -23.21
N ASN A 4 41.36 -25.63 -23.11
CA ASN A 4 41.83 -24.91 -21.93
C ASN A 4 40.85 -25.20 -20.78
N PRO A 5 41.32 -25.78 -19.65
CA PRO A 5 40.47 -26.23 -18.55
C PRO A 5 39.76 -25.08 -17.80
N LEU A 6 40.04 -23.83 -18.19
CA LEU A 6 39.45 -22.61 -17.63
C LEU A 6 38.17 -22.14 -18.37
N ILE A 7 37.89 -22.68 -19.55
CA ILE A 7 36.69 -22.35 -20.35
C ILE A 7 35.36 -22.62 -19.59
N PRO A 8 35.18 -23.74 -18.85
CA PRO A 8 33.95 -23.95 -18.09
C PRO A 8 33.78 -22.99 -16.91
N PHE A 9 34.88 -22.60 -16.24
CA PHE A 9 34.84 -21.64 -15.12
C PHE A 9 34.61 -20.20 -15.57
N ALA A 10 35.05 -19.84 -16.78
CA ALA A 10 34.78 -18.52 -17.36
C ALA A 10 33.28 -18.34 -17.68
N TRP A 11 32.60 -19.40 -18.10
CA TRP A 11 31.16 -19.36 -18.38
C TRP A 11 30.32 -19.21 -17.12
N THR A 12 30.68 -19.88 -16.02
CA THR A 12 29.99 -19.72 -14.74
C THR A 12 30.15 -18.31 -14.17
N ALA A 13 31.30 -17.67 -14.36
CA ALA A 13 31.54 -16.30 -13.91
C ALA A 13 30.74 -15.26 -14.71
N VAL A 14 30.60 -15.44 -16.02
CA VAL A 14 29.82 -14.54 -16.90
C VAL A 14 28.32 -14.67 -16.62
N ILE A 15 27.82 -15.89 -16.42
CA ILE A 15 26.40 -16.13 -16.08
C ILE A 15 26.07 -15.51 -14.70
N GLY A 16 26.97 -15.64 -13.72
CA GLY A 16 26.81 -15.01 -12.40
C GLY A 16 26.75 -13.47 -12.47
N LEU A 17 27.63 -12.86 -13.28
CA LEU A 17 27.62 -11.40 -13.46
C LEU A 17 26.33 -10.90 -14.13
N ILE A 18 25.84 -11.63 -15.12
CA ILE A 18 24.59 -11.31 -15.84
C ILE A 18 23.37 -11.48 -14.92
N LEU A 19 23.35 -12.50 -14.05
CA LEU A 19 22.28 -12.69 -13.07
C LEU A 19 22.24 -11.57 -12.02
N ILE A 20 23.41 -11.12 -11.53
CA ILE A 20 23.47 -10.00 -10.57
C ILE A 20 22.95 -8.71 -11.21
N ILE A 21 23.37 -8.41 -12.45
CA ILE A 21 22.91 -7.22 -13.17
C ILE A 21 21.41 -7.33 -13.51
N GLY A 22 20.93 -8.52 -13.87
CA GLY A 22 19.51 -8.78 -14.12
C GLY A 22 18.63 -8.60 -12.88
N VAL A 23 19.07 -9.11 -11.72
CA VAL A 23 18.39 -8.91 -10.43
C VAL A 23 18.43 -7.44 -10.01
N SER A 24 19.55 -6.73 -10.21
CA SER A 24 19.63 -5.30 -9.91
C SER A 24 18.75 -4.45 -10.84
N PHE A 25 18.64 -4.80 -12.12
CA PHE A 25 17.75 -4.12 -13.06
C PHE A 25 16.27 -4.41 -12.74
N TRP A 26 15.95 -5.65 -12.37
CA TRP A 26 14.63 -6.02 -11.89
C TRP A 26 14.30 -5.33 -10.55
N ALA A 27 15.24 -5.21 -9.61
CA ALA A 27 15.06 -4.54 -8.32
C ALA A 27 14.93 -3.01 -8.42
N LEU A 28 15.56 -2.38 -9.42
CA LEU A 28 15.38 -0.94 -9.68
C LEU A 28 14.07 -0.66 -10.44
N GLN A 29 13.59 -1.60 -11.25
CA GLN A 29 12.30 -1.49 -11.97
C GLN A 29 11.11 -1.98 -11.11
N GLN A 30 11.38 -2.83 -10.12
CA GLN A 30 10.45 -3.42 -9.17
C GLN A 30 10.95 -3.09 -7.77
N GLY A 31 10.68 -1.87 -7.34
CA GLY A 31 10.84 -1.50 -5.95
C GLY A 31 10.01 -2.42 -5.07
N GLY A 32 10.70 -3.29 -4.35
CA GLY A 32 10.19 -4.08 -3.23
C GLY A 32 9.84 -5.52 -3.58
N GLU A 33 10.52 -6.45 -2.92
CA GLU A 33 9.88 -7.59 -2.25
C GLU A 33 10.88 -8.29 -1.32
N GLU A 34 10.74 -8.03 0.00
CA GLU A 34 10.80 -9.11 0.99
C GLU A 34 9.59 -8.96 1.93
N SER A 35 8.67 -9.92 1.76
CA SER A 35 7.66 -10.44 2.70
C SER A 35 6.83 -9.48 3.57
N ALA A 36 5.54 -9.36 3.25
CA ALA A 36 4.47 -10.03 3.99
C ALA A 36 3.12 -9.89 3.26
N GLU A 37 2.36 -10.96 3.30
CA GLU A 37 1.08 -11.18 2.61
C GLU A 37 0.02 -10.12 2.94
N GLY A 38 -0.65 -9.59 1.92
CA GLY A 38 -1.75 -8.65 2.08
C GLY A 38 -2.28 -8.12 0.75
N HIS A 39 -3.29 -8.81 0.23
CA HIS A 39 -4.09 -8.49 -0.95
C HIS A 39 -4.47 -6.99 -1.09
N GLY A 40 -4.18 -6.40 -2.25
CA GLY A 40 -4.71 -5.09 -2.66
C GLY A 40 -4.04 -4.61 -3.95
N GLU A 41 -4.82 -4.52 -5.01
CA GLU A 41 -4.40 -4.14 -6.37
C GLU A 41 -3.42 -2.95 -6.40
N LYS A 42 -2.33 -3.18 -7.14
CA LYS A 42 -1.39 -2.17 -7.62
C LYS A 42 -2.14 -1.20 -8.53
N GLN A 43 -2.76 -0.17 -7.96
CA GLN A 43 -3.19 1.00 -8.71
C GLN A 43 -2.21 2.14 -8.47
N GLU A 44 -1.23 2.16 -9.37
CA GLU A 44 -0.30 3.24 -9.64
C GLU A 44 -1.04 4.57 -9.78
N GLN A 45 -0.96 5.45 -8.79
CA GLN A 45 -1.09 6.90 -9.01
C GLN A 45 -0.54 7.73 -7.84
N ALA A 46 0.51 8.48 -8.17
CA ALA A 46 1.11 9.62 -7.48
C ALA A 46 1.74 9.36 -6.09
N GLU A 47 2.85 10.04 -5.88
CA GLU A 47 3.67 10.15 -4.68
C GLU A 47 2.90 10.84 -3.52
N ALA A 48 1.74 10.29 -3.15
CA ALA A 48 0.98 10.66 -1.97
C ALA A 48 1.19 9.57 -0.90
N ALA A 49 1.29 9.98 0.37
CA ALA A 49 1.48 9.06 1.49
C ALA A 49 0.45 7.91 1.45
N ALA A 50 0.88 6.70 1.85
CA ALA A 50 0.03 5.51 1.83
C ALA A 50 -1.27 5.74 2.63
N PRO A 51 -2.44 5.29 2.15
CA PRO A 51 -3.72 5.53 2.83
C PRO A 51 -3.75 4.95 4.26
N GLU A 52 -3.04 3.85 4.51
CA GLU A 52 -2.83 3.26 5.83
C GLU A 52 -2.12 4.22 6.78
N GLU A 53 -1.10 4.92 6.30
CA GLU A 53 -0.33 5.87 7.09
C GLU A 53 -1.15 7.11 7.42
N ILE A 54 -1.87 7.63 6.42
CA ILE A 54 -2.80 8.76 6.61
C ILE A 54 -3.86 8.38 7.64
N TYR A 55 -4.41 7.17 7.56
CA TYR A 55 -5.36 6.64 8.53
C TYR A 55 -4.75 6.54 9.93
N ALA A 56 -3.54 5.99 10.05
CA ALA A 56 -2.85 5.84 11.32
C ALA A 56 -2.62 7.20 12.02
N GLN A 57 -2.27 8.23 11.25
CA GLN A 57 -2.01 9.57 11.77
C GLN A 57 -3.28 10.33 12.16
N ASN A 58 -4.38 10.19 11.39
CA ASN A 58 -5.54 11.07 11.49
C ASN A 58 -6.80 10.40 12.06
N CYS A 59 -6.89 9.07 12.03
CA CYS A 59 -8.15 8.35 12.27
C CYS A 59 -8.03 7.28 13.36
N ALA A 60 -6.87 6.63 13.50
CA ALA A 60 -6.67 5.50 14.40
C ALA A 60 -6.91 5.82 15.88
N SER A 61 -6.71 7.08 16.31
CA SER A 61 -6.99 7.52 17.68
C SER A 61 -8.45 7.35 18.09
N CYS A 62 -9.37 7.46 17.12
CA CYS A 62 -10.81 7.28 17.35
C CYS A 62 -11.32 5.92 16.86
N HIS A 63 -10.79 5.41 15.75
CA HIS A 63 -11.30 4.21 15.08
C HIS A 63 -10.43 2.95 15.28
N GLY A 64 -9.40 3.03 16.12
CA GLY A 64 -8.47 1.93 16.39
C GLY A 64 -7.40 1.77 15.30
N GLY A 65 -6.18 1.40 15.68
CA GLY A 65 -5.10 1.16 14.71
C GLY A 65 -5.38 -0.01 13.76
N ASP A 66 -6.21 -0.94 14.19
CA ASP A 66 -6.66 -2.13 13.47
C ASP A 66 -8.06 -1.96 12.83
N LEU A 67 -8.59 -0.74 12.78
CA LEU A 67 -9.97 -0.45 12.38
C LEU A 67 -11.03 -1.02 13.34
N GLY A 68 -10.66 -1.51 14.52
CA GLY A 68 -11.55 -2.19 15.47
C GLY A 68 -12.56 -1.28 16.16
N GLY A 69 -12.41 0.04 16.02
CA GLY A 69 -13.22 1.04 16.72
C GLY A 69 -12.74 1.26 18.16
N GLN A 70 -12.85 2.49 18.65
CA GLN A 70 -12.56 2.83 20.05
C GLN A 70 -13.54 3.89 20.56
N VAL A 71 -13.36 5.13 20.10
CA VAL A 71 -14.30 6.25 20.33
C VAL A 71 -15.34 6.27 19.22
N GLY A 72 -14.88 6.07 17.98
CA GLY A 72 -15.70 5.87 16.80
C GLY A 72 -15.96 4.38 16.54
N PRO A 73 -16.96 4.05 15.70
CA PRO A 73 -17.30 2.68 15.36
C PRO A 73 -16.17 1.96 14.60
N ALA A 74 -16.19 0.63 14.61
CA ALA A 74 -15.31 -0.19 13.80
C ALA A 74 -15.47 0.08 12.29
N LEU A 75 -14.36 0.10 11.57
CA LEU A 75 -14.28 0.33 10.12
C LEU A 75 -13.83 -0.90 9.32
N THR A 76 -13.61 -2.03 9.98
CA THR A 76 -13.17 -3.31 9.36
C THR A 76 -14.07 -3.79 8.21
N ALA A 77 -15.35 -3.41 8.19
CA ALA A 77 -16.33 -3.78 7.16
C ALA A 77 -17.09 -2.55 6.61
N VAL A 78 -16.47 -1.36 6.66
CA VAL A 78 -17.15 -0.12 6.27
C VAL A 78 -17.50 -0.07 4.78
N GLY A 79 -16.67 -0.68 3.92
CA GLY A 79 -16.89 -0.84 2.49
C GLY A 79 -18.03 -1.79 2.12
N GLY A 80 -18.50 -2.61 3.08
CA GLY A 80 -19.74 -3.37 2.93
C GLY A 80 -21.00 -2.53 3.17
N LYS A 81 -20.87 -1.38 3.85
CA LYS A 81 -21.98 -0.50 4.23
C LYS A 81 -22.05 0.78 3.41
N TYR A 82 -20.91 1.30 2.99
CA TYR A 82 -20.77 2.56 2.28
C TYR A 82 -19.87 2.40 1.07
N SER A 83 -20.25 3.04 -0.03
CA SER A 83 -19.40 3.19 -1.21
C SER A 83 -18.23 4.15 -0.96
N LYS A 84 -17.23 4.15 -1.84
CA LYS A 84 -16.10 5.10 -1.81
C LYS A 84 -16.60 6.55 -1.68
N ASP A 85 -17.57 6.96 -2.49
CA ASP A 85 -18.04 8.34 -2.53
C ASP A 85 -18.78 8.73 -1.25
N GLU A 86 -19.53 7.81 -0.65
CA GLU A 86 -20.16 8.01 0.65
C GLU A 86 -19.12 8.13 1.77
N ILE A 87 -18.08 7.29 1.75
CA ILE A 87 -16.98 7.37 2.71
C ILE A 87 -16.25 8.71 2.56
N LEU A 88 -15.95 9.14 1.33
CA LEU A 88 -15.33 10.43 1.06
C LEU A 88 -16.20 11.59 1.58
N GLY A 89 -17.51 11.52 1.34
CA GLY A 89 -18.47 12.49 1.87
C GLY A 89 -18.47 12.55 3.39
N ILE A 90 -18.37 11.41 4.07
CA ILE A 90 -18.26 11.32 5.53
C ILE A 90 -16.94 11.90 6.04
N ILE A 91 -15.82 11.63 5.37
CA ILE A 91 -14.50 12.18 5.73
C ILE A 91 -14.52 13.72 5.64
N LYS A 92 -15.10 14.26 4.56
CA LYS A 92 -15.16 15.70 4.30
C LYS A 92 -16.11 16.42 5.25
N ASN A 93 -17.32 15.89 5.44
CA ASN A 93 -18.37 16.58 6.20
C ASN A 93 -18.45 16.16 7.67
N GLY A 94 -17.68 15.16 8.08
CA GLY A 94 -17.88 14.49 9.36
C GLY A 94 -19.18 13.67 9.38
N LYS A 95 -19.49 13.08 10.54
CA LYS A 95 -20.70 12.29 10.72
C LYS A 95 -21.20 12.31 12.16
N GLY A 96 -22.49 12.58 12.29
CA GLY A 96 -23.15 12.71 13.59
C GLY A 96 -22.52 13.83 14.42
N SER A 97 -22.58 13.69 15.74
CA SER A 97 -22.04 14.69 16.67
C SER A 97 -20.59 14.43 17.09
N GLY A 98 -19.99 13.32 16.65
CA GLY A 98 -18.71 12.83 17.18
C GLY A 98 -17.55 12.76 16.18
N MET A 99 -17.82 12.65 14.88
CA MET A 99 -16.76 12.65 13.86
C MET A 99 -16.61 14.05 13.26
N PRO A 100 -15.46 14.72 13.46
CA PRO A 100 -15.22 16.05 12.91
C PRO A 100 -15.07 16.02 11.38
N ALA A 101 -15.36 17.16 10.75
CA ALA A 101 -15.18 17.40 9.33
C ALA A 101 -13.73 17.83 9.01
N GLY A 102 -13.26 17.54 7.80
CA GLY A 102 -12.01 18.10 7.26
C GLY A 102 -10.72 17.68 7.97
N LEU A 103 -10.67 16.46 8.51
CA LEU A 103 -9.44 15.90 9.08
C LEU A 103 -8.35 15.71 8.01
N ILE A 104 -8.78 15.32 6.80
CA ILE A 104 -7.95 15.15 5.61
C ILE A 104 -8.77 15.60 4.41
N GLU A 105 -8.10 16.08 3.36
CA GLU A 105 -8.74 16.69 2.20
C GLU A 105 -8.07 16.26 0.89
N GLY A 106 -8.69 16.59 -0.25
CA GLY A 106 -8.13 16.33 -1.57
C GLY A 106 -7.77 14.86 -1.82
N GLU A 107 -6.58 14.64 -2.38
CA GLU A 107 -6.08 13.29 -2.74
C GLU A 107 -5.94 12.36 -1.54
N GLN A 108 -5.60 12.89 -0.36
CA GLN A 108 -5.50 12.09 0.86
C GLN A 108 -6.86 11.52 1.28
N ALA A 109 -7.91 12.35 1.25
CA ALA A 109 -9.27 11.91 1.55
C ALA A 109 -9.76 10.88 0.53
N GLU A 110 -9.45 11.06 -0.75
CA GLU A 110 -9.82 10.12 -1.82
C GLU A 110 -9.10 8.78 -1.70
N ALA A 111 -7.81 8.79 -1.36
CA ALA A 111 -7.02 7.59 -1.14
C ALA A 111 -7.54 6.78 0.05
N VAL A 112 -7.78 7.43 1.19
CA VAL A 112 -8.33 6.77 2.39
C VAL A 112 -9.74 6.26 2.14
N ALA A 113 -10.59 7.05 1.46
CA ALA A 113 -11.95 6.62 1.14
C ALA A 113 -11.98 5.38 0.24
N LYS A 114 -11.11 5.35 -0.79
CA LYS A 114 -10.97 4.18 -1.67
C LYS A 114 -10.53 2.96 -0.86
N TRP A 115 -9.46 3.09 -0.09
CA TRP A 115 -8.92 2.00 0.72
C TRP A 115 -9.92 1.44 1.73
N LEU A 116 -10.68 2.30 2.41
CA LEU A 116 -11.75 1.88 3.34
C LEU A 116 -12.92 1.21 2.61
N SER A 117 -13.24 1.62 1.39
CA SER A 117 -14.33 1.01 0.60
C SER A 117 -14.05 -0.43 0.18
N GLU A 118 -12.78 -0.84 0.22
CA GLU A 118 -12.36 -2.21 -0.08
C GLU A 118 -12.45 -3.13 1.15
N LYS A 119 -12.66 -2.59 2.36
CA LYS A 119 -12.81 -3.35 3.61
C LYS A 119 -14.27 -3.81 3.79
N LYS A 120 -14.56 -5.09 3.51
CA LYS A 120 -15.91 -5.67 3.51
C LYS A 120 -16.07 -6.77 4.55
#